data_AF-V9DIG0-F1
#
_entry.id   AF-V9DIG0-F1
#
_cell.length_a   1.000
_cell.length_b   1.000
_cell.length_c   1.000
_cell.angle_alpha   90.00
_cell.angle_beta   90.00
_cell.angle_gamma   90.00
#
_symmetry.space_group_name_H-M   'P 1'
#
loop_
_entity.id
_entity.type
_entity.pdbx_description
1 polymer ?
#
loop_
_entity_poly.entity_id
_entity_poly.type
_entity_poly.pdbx_seq_one_letter_code
_entity_poly.pdbx_strand_id
1 'polypeptide(L)'
;MSAPGNEYQPGSEGVEGAHTADTTQNDYKSRTGQSHIPVVGDDTRVEDPIDERTADSDAQLARDDTDAIDESNIIGERTRGAAKSGGYREPGDEEGLPGPEDGTSAVRGGPNP
;
A
#
# COMPACT_ATOMS: atom_id res chain seq x y z
N MET A 1 -6.72 23.67 -52.66
CA MET A 1 -6.18 22.60 -51.81
C MET A 1 -6.46 22.98 -50.36
N SER A 2 -7.37 22.27 -49.69
CA SER A 2 -7.67 22.42 -48.26
C SER A 2 -7.55 21.03 -47.65
N ALA A 3 -6.69 20.85 -46.66
CA ALA A 3 -6.41 19.55 -46.07
C ALA A 3 -7.67 18.96 -45.40
N PRO A 4 -7.93 17.64 -45.53
CA PRO A 4 -9.09 17.01 -44.93
C PRO A 4 -8.99 16.99 -43.40
N GLY A 5 -10.15 17.13 -42.75
CA GLY A 5 -10.34 17.34 -41.32
C GLY A 5 -9.60 16.34 -40.44
N ASN A 6 -8.86 16.89 -39.48
CA ASN A 6 -8.33 16.17 -38.33
C ASN A 6 -9.45 15.94 -37.30
N GLU A 7 -10.48 15.20 -37.71
CA GLU A 7 -11.54 14.74 -36.83
C GLU A 7 -11.04 13.48 -36.13
N TYR A 8 -10.77 13.57 -34.83
CA TYR A 8 -10.49 12.41 -34.00
C TYR A 8 -11.73 11.51 -34.00
N GLN A 9 -11.70 10.45 -34.79
CA GLN A 9 -12.65 9.35 -34.68
C GLN A 9 -12.09 8.39 -33.61
N PRO A 10 -12.75 8.23 -32.44
CA PRO A 10 -12.39 7.14 -31.55
C PRO A 10 -12.68 5.82 -32.28
N GLY A 11 -11.62 5.20 -32.81
CA GLY A 11 -11.69 3.88 -33.39
C GLY A 11 -12.13 2.88 -32.33
N SER A 12 -13.00 1.94 -32.69
CA SER A 12 -13.38 0.80 -31.86
C SER A 12 -12.25 -0.24 -31.70
N GLU A 13 -10.99 0.19 -31.82
CA GLU A 13 -9.80 -0.66 -31.68
C GLU A 13 -9.24 -0.44 -30.28
N GLY A 14 -9.77 -1.24 -29.36
CA GLY A 14 -9.50 -1.16 -27.93
C GLY A 14 -10.77 -1.07 -27.09
N VAL A 15 -11.79 -1.90 -27.37
CA VAL A 15 -12.87 -2.14 -26.39
C VAL A 15 -12.33 -3.06 -25.30
N GLU A 16 -11.36 -2.56 -24.54
CA GLU A 16 -11.09 -3.05 -23.19
C GLU A 16 -11.80 -2.08 -22.27
N GLY A 17 -12.95 -2.50 -21.73
CA GLY A 17 -13.80 -1.65 -20.90
C GLY A 17 -14.90 -0.94 -21.70
N ALA A 18 -15.78 -1.70 -22.34
CA ALA A 18 -17.17 -1.26 -22.38
C ALA A 18 -17.63 -1.14 -20.92
N HIS A 19 -17.50 0.04 -20.33
CA HIS A 19 -18.18 0.39 -19.10
C HIS A 19 -19.68 0.43 -19.43
N THR A 20 -20.28 -0.75 -19.56
CA THR A 20 -21.71 -0.90 -19.32
C THR A 20 -21.97 -0.30 -17.94
N ALA A 21 -23.18 0.24 -17.71
CA ALA A 21 -23.54 0.83 -16.41
C ALA A 21 -23.49 -0.16 -15.23
N ASP A 22 -23.00 -1.38 -15.46
CA ASP A 22 -22.58 -2.34 -14.46
C ASP A 22 -21.28 -1.86 -13.79
N THR A 23 -21.44 -1.20 -12.64
CA THR A 23 -20.36 -0.70 -11.79
C THR A 23 -19.61 -1.82 -11.06
N THR A 24 -20.02 -3.08 -11.22
CA THR A 24 -19.60 -4.22 -10.38
C THR A 24 -18.56 -5.10 -11.10
N GLN A 25 -17.52 -4.46 -11.63
CA GLN A 25 -16.43 -5.18 -12.29
C GLN A 25 -15.56 -5.85 -11.23
N ASN A 26 -15.23 -7.13 -11.38
CA ASN A 26 -14.47 -7.90 -10.37
C ASN A 26 -13.19 -8.55 -10.93
N ASP A 27 -12.71 -8.10 -12.09
CA ASP A 27 -11.54 -8.67 -12.76
C ASP A 27 -10.24 -8.55 -11.95
N TYR A 28 -10.21 -7.62 -10.99
CA TYR A 28 -9.09 -7.41 -10.06
C TYR A 28 -9.08 -8.39 -8.86
N LYS A 29 -10.17 -9.14 -8.62
CA LYS A 29 -10.26 -10.09 -7.50
C LYS A 29 -9.21 -11.19 -7.64
N SER A 30 -8.61 -11.58 -6.51
CA SER A 30 -7.57 -12.61 -6.51
C SER A 30 -8.09 -13.98 -6.96
N ARG A 31 -7.22 -14.68 -7.68
CA ARG A 31 -7.44 -16.05 -8.16
C ARG A 31 -6.72 -17.04 -7.25
N THR A 32 -7.24 -18.25 -7.17
CA THR A 32 -6.61 -19.35 -6.42
C THR A 32 -5.17 -19.58 -6.90
N GLY A 33 -4.21 -19.61 -5.96
CA GLY A 33 -2.80 -19.88 -6.26
C GLY A 33 -1.94 -18.65 -6.56
N GLN A 34 -2.46 -17.42 -6.41
CA GLN A 34 -1.62 -16.22 -6.45
C GLN A 34 -0.82 -16.06 -5.15
N SER A 35 0.47 -15.68 -5.27
CA SER A 35 1.40 -15.48 -4.15
C SER A 35 1.39 -14.06 -3.57
N HIS A 36 0.32 -13.29 -3.80
CA HIS A 36 0.16 -11.91 -3.34
C HIS A 36 -0.95 -11.79 -2.29
N ILE A 37 -1.04 -10.64 -1.61
CA ILE A 37 -2.14 -10.33 -0.69
C ILE A 37 -3.46 -10.51 -1.44
N PRO A 38 -4.40 -11.33 -0.93
CA PRO A 38 -5.65 -11.60 -1.61
C PRO A 38 -6.54 -10.34 -1.65
N VAL A 39 -6.99 -9.98 -2.84
CA VAL A 39 -7.94 -8.91 -3.09
C VAL A 39 -9.32 -9.54 -3.23
N VAL A 40 -10.30 -8.98 -2.52
CA VAL A 40 -11.71 -9.39 -2.57
C VAL A 40 -12.47 -8.54 -3.58
N GLY A 41 -13.65 -8.99 -4.01
CA GLY A 41 -14.49 -8.24 -4.95
C GLY A 41 -15.36 -7.20 -4.25
N ASP A 42 -15.92 -6.24 -4.98
CA ASP A 42 -16.64 -5.08 -4.43
C ASP A 42 -17.79 -5.46 -3.47
N ASP A 43 -18.58 -6.48 -3.80
CA ASP A 43 -19.72 -6.90 -2.97
C ASP A 43 -19.31 -7.80 -1.78
N THR A 44 -18.01 -8.05 -1.60
CA THR A 44 -17.55 -8.95 -0.54
C THR A 44 -17.67 -8.25 0.80
N ARG A 45 -18.59 -8.72 1.65
CA ARG A 45 -18.68 -8.24 3.04
C ARG A 45 -17.41 -8.64 3.79
N VAL A 46 -16.61 -7.64 4.14
CA VAL A 46 -15.43 -7.77 5.01
C VAL A 46 -15.86 -7.43 6.43
N GLU A 47 -15.37 -8.18 7.41
CA GLU A 47 -15.65 -7.91 8.81
C GLU A 47 -14.94 -6.60 9.20
N ASP A 48 -15.71 -5.63 9.71
CA ASP A 48 -15.16 -4.42 10.28
C ASP A 48 -14.76 -4.71 11.74
N PRO A 49 -13.48 -4.50 12.12
CA PRO A 49 -13.07 -4.66 13.52
C PRO A 49 -13.74 -3.64 14.47
N ILE A 50 -14.41 -2.61 13.94
CA ILE A 50 -15.09 -1.57 14.70
C ILE A 50 -16.54 -1.96 14.96
N ASP A 51 -16.95 -1.98 16.23
CA ASP A 51 -18.36 -2.12 16.61
C ASP A 51 -19.11 -0.80 16.43
N GLU A 52 -19.90 -0.70 15.34
CA GLU A 52 -20.72 0.46 14.98
C GLU A 52 -21.59 0.98 16.14
N ARG A 53 -22.00 0.11 17.07
CA ARG A 53 -22.87 0.48 18.20
C ARG A 53 -22.16 1.25 19.29
N THR A 54 -20.84 1.13 19.37
CA THR A 54 -20.01 1.74 20.41
C THR A 54 -18.97 2.69 19.86
N ALA A 55 -18.73 2.67 18.55
CA ALA A 55 -17.79 3.53 17.85
C ALA A 55 -18.13 5.03 17.98
N ASP A 56 -19.41 5.39 17.91
CA ASP A 56 -19.90 6.77 18.05
C ASP A 56 -20.63 6.98 19.38
N SER A 57 -19.99 6.56 20.48
CA SER A 57 -20.55 6.70 21.83
C SER A 57 -19.76 7.67 22.67
N ASP A 58 -20.43 8.35 23.61
CA ASP A 58 -19.80 9.25 24.59
C ASP A 58 -18.68 8.55 25.40
N ALA A 59 -18.75 7.22 25.52
CA ALA A 59 -17.74 6.41 26.19
C ALA A 59 -16.42 6.29 25.40
N GLN A 60 -16.42 6.54 24.09
CA GLN A 60 -15.18 6.70 23.30
C GLN A 60 -14.57 8.07 23.58
N LEU A 61 -15.38 9.14 23.49
CA LEU A 61 -14.91 10.51 23.75
C LEU A 61 -14.26 10.66 25.13
N ALA A 62 -14.86 10.07 26.18
CA ALA A 62 -14.28 10.13 27.53
C ALA A 62 -12.93 9.39 27.65
N ARG A 63 -12.74 8.31 26.88
CA ARG A 63 -11.45 7.60 26.81
C ARG A 63 -10.43 8.42 26.04
N ASP A 64 -10.82 8.97 24.89
CA ASP A 64 -9.97 9.83 24.08
C ASP A 64 -9.49 11.05 24.89
N ASP A 65 -10.37 11.68 25.66
CA ASP A 65 -10.02 12.80 26.54
C ASP A 65 -9.02 12.39 27.64
N THR A 66 -9.13 11.16 28.14
CA THR A 66 -8.21 10.62 29.15
C THR A 66 -6.85 10.31 28.53
N ASP A 67 -6.84 9.63 27.39
CA ASP A 67 -5.63 9.19 26.69
C ASP A 67 -4.87 10.40 26.10
N ALA A 68 -5.58 11.44 25.66
CA ALA A 68 -4.98 12.67 25.14
C ALA A 68 -4.20 13.45 26.19
N ILE A 69 -4.58 13.33 27.47
CA ILE A 69 -3.91 13.99 28.60
C ILE A 69 -2.86 13.07 29.25
N ASP A 70 -2.87 11.76 28.94
CA ASP A 70 -1.93 10.80 29.51
C ASP A 70 -0.50 10.97 28.96
N GLU A 71 0.32 11.68 29.75
CA GLU A 71 1.74 11.89 29.46
C GLU A 71 2.57 10.59 29.48
N SER A 72 2.07 9.49 30.05
CA SER A 72 2.81 8.22 30.09
C SER A 72 2.96 7.55 28.73
N ASN A 73 2.04 7.85 27.80
CA ASN A 73 2.11 7.42 26.40
C ASN A 73 3.00 8.34 25.54
N ILE A 74 3.49 9.44 26.12
CA ILE A 74 4.40 10.36 25.44
C ILE A 74 5.84 9.87 25.64
N ILE A 75 6.52 9.59 24.52
CA ILE A 75 7.97 9.42 24.51
C ILE A 75 8.63 10.69 25.08
N GLY A 76 9.44 10.53 26.13
CA GLY A 76 9.98 11.64 26.93
C GLY A 76 10.92 12.61 26.20
N GLU A 77 11.20 12.39 24.92
CA GLU A 77 12.03 13.25 24.09
C GLU A 77 11.46 13.42 22.68
N ARG A 78 11.82 14.54 22.02
CA ARG A 78 11.40 14.80 20.65
C ARG A 78 12.15 13.87 19.70
N THR A 79 11.45 13.00 18.99
CA THR A 79 12.03 12.21 17.88
C THR A 79 12.40 13.08 16.68
N ARG A 80 11.76 14.25 16.54
CA ARG A 80 12.05 15.21 15.46
C ARG A 80 13.35 15.96 15.76
N GLY A 81 14.44 15.47 15.18
CA GLY A 81 15.78 16.02 15.38
C GLY A 81 16.68 15.19 16.29
N ALA A 82 16.22 14.02 16.75
CA ALA A 82 17.09 13.03 17.37
C ALA A 82 18.09 12.53 16.32
N ALA A 83 19.24 13.20 16.23
CA ALA A 83 20.34 12.74 15.39
C ALA A 83 20.76 11.36 15.90
N LYS A 84 20.97 10.39 14.99
CA LYS A 84 21.56 9.11 15.38
C LYS A 84 22.86 9.37 16.14
N SER A 85 23.09 8.65 17.24
CA SER A 85 24.40 8.60 17.88
C SER A 85 25.41 8.05 16.87
N GLY A 86 26.30 8.90 16.35
CA GLY A 86 27.23 8.55 15.28
C GLY A 86 26.94 9.19 13.92
N GLY A 87 25.87 9.98 13.79
CA GLY A 87 25.50 10.64 12.54
C GLY A 87 24.92 9.69 11.49
N TYR A 88 24.65 10.23 10.31
CA TYR A 88 24.27 9.43 9.14
C TYR A 88 25.55 9.07 8.40
N ARG A 89 26.03 7.83 8.59
CA ARG A 89 27.12 7.26 7.80
C ARG A 89 26.53 6.24 6.85
N GLU A 90 27.01 6.26 5.60
CA GLU A 90 26.70 5.22 4.63
C GLU A 90 27.24 3.87 5.14
N PRO A 91 26.46 2.79 5.04
CA PRO A 91 26.95 1.44 5.35
C PRO A 91 28.20 1.15 4.51
N GLY A 92 29.19 0.48 5.10
CA GLY A 92 30.31 -0.07 4.33
C GLY A 92 29.84 -1.12 3.32
N ASP A 93 30.69 -1.45 2.33
CA ASP A 93 30.37 -2.41 1.27
C ASP A 93 29.88 -3.78 1.78
N GLU A 94 30.26 -4.15 3.01
CA GLU A 94 29.93 -5.41 3.68
C GLU A 94 28.91 -5.22 4.82
N GLU A 95 28.55 -3.99 5.18
CA GLU A 95 27.66 -3.69 6.29
C GLU A 95 26.19 -3.86 5.87
N GLY A 96 25.51 -4.84 6.46
CA GLY A 96 24.12 -5.17 6.14
C GLY A 96 23.97 -6.16 4.97
N LEU A 97 25.08 -6.62 4.38
CA LEU A 97 25.09 -7.78 3.50
C LEU A 97 25.16 -9.07 4.34
N PRO A 98 24.50 -10.16 3.90
CA PRO A 98 24.65 -11.47 4.52
C PRO A 98 26.10 -11.96 4.42
N GLY A 99 26.54 -12.80 5.36
CA GLY A 99 27.93 -13.27 5.41
C GLY A 99 28.33 -14.06 4.15
N PRO A 100 29.62 -14.17 3.83
CA PRO A 100 30.06 -14.94 2.66
C PRO A 100 29.64 -16.42 2.71
N GLU A 101 29.44 -16.95 3.92
CA GLU A 101 28.86 -18.27 4.20
C GLU A 101 27.35 -18.40 3.95
N ASP A 102 26.60 -17.30 3.92
CA ASP A 102 25.13 -17.31 3.75
C ASP A 102 24.71 -17.41 2.28
N GLY A 103 25.65 -17.32 1.32
CA GLY A 103 25.42 -17.59 -0.10
C GLY A 103 24.37 -16.72 -0.80
N THR A 104 23.85 -15.68 -0.14
CA THR A 104 22.74 -14.84 -0.60
C THR A 104 23.26 -13.52 -1.18
N SER A 105 23.99 -13.59 -2.29
CA SER A 105 24.31 -12.39 -3.07
C SER A 105 23.08 -11.96 -3.88
N ALA A 106 22.67 -10.69 -3.75
CA ALA A 106 21.59 -10.10 -4.55
C ALA A 106 22.07 -9.79 -5.97
N VAL A 107 22.57 -10.79 -6.70
CA VAL A 107 22.63 -10.76 -8.16
C VAL A 107 21.57 -11.73 -8.64
N ARG A 108 20.36 -11.22 -8.89
CA ARG A 108 19.35 -11.98 -9.64
C ARG A 108 19.84 -12.10 -11.09
N GLY A 109 20.82 -12.97 -11.32
CA GLY A 109 21.16 -13.47 -12.63
C GLY A 109 19.99 -14.28 -13.15
N GLY A 110 19.23 -13.72 -14.08
CA GLY A 110 18.30 -14.48 -14.90
C GLY A 110 19.05 -15.37 -15.89
N PRO A 111 18.45 -16.47 -16.37
CA PRO A 111 19.09 -17.36 -17.33
C PRO A 111 19.31 -16.71 -18.71
N ASN A 112 20.44 -17.12 -19.29
CA ASN A 112 21.12 -16.82 -20.56
C ASN A 112 20.26 -16.90 -21.84
N PRO A 113 20.62 -16.23 -22.96
CA PRO A 113 20.43 -16.80 -24.31
C PRO A 113 21.53 -17.83 -24.66
#